data_AF-A0A7J9VYN3-F1
#
_entry.id   AF-A0A7J9VYN3-F1
#
_cell.length_a   1.000
_cell.length_b   1.000
_cell.length_c   1.000
_cell.angle_alpha   90.00
_cell.angle_beta   90.00
_cell.angle_gamma   90.00
#
_symmetry.space_group_name_H-M   'P 1'
#
loop_
_entity.id
_entity.type
_entity.pdbx_description
1 polymer ?
#
loop_
_entity_poly.entity_id
_entity_poly.type
_entity_poly.pdbx_seq_one_letter_code
_entity_poly.pdbx_strand_id
1 'polypeptide(L)'
;MSDGTLWARVGSDGTLLASSGITAVNRFGNGRYNLTTNRNISGSSVIATINSAGGDDPGPGSSSILVGEVDGNTLFVRTATPSASSPGHVDDDRPFSVAIFS
;
A
#
# COMPACT_ATOMS: atom_id res chain seq x y z
N MET A 1 -19.26 -17.92 7.23
CA MET A 1 -18.27 -17.23 8.10
C MET A 1 -18.15 -15.83 7.55
N SER A 2 -18.35 -14.78 8.34
CA SER A 2 -18.04 -13.42 7.87
C SER A 2 -16.54 -13.34 7.67
N ASP A 3 -16.11 -13.31 6.43
CA ASP A 3 -14.70 -13.30 6.10
C ASP A 3 -14.14 -11.93 6.55
N GLY A 4 -13.40 -11.89 7.67
CA GLY A 4 -13.02 -10.64 8.33
C GLY A 4 -12.26 -9.68 7.41
N THR A 5 -12.31 -8.37 7.70
CA THR A 5 -11.59 -7.33 6.96
C THR A 5 -10.12 -7.67 6.82
N LEU A 6 -9.60 -7.69 5.58
CA LEU A 6 -8.17 -7.83 5.34
C LEU A 6 -7.49 -6.48 5.53
N TRP A 7 -6.30 -6.46 6.12
CA TRP A 7 -5.57 -5.21 6.29
C TRP A 7 -4.06 -5.45 6.36
N ALA A 8 -3.30 -4.41 6.05
CA ALA A 8 -1.86 -4.40 6.25
C ALA A 8 -1.35 -3.01 6.64
N ARG A 9 -0.26 -3.00 7.41
CA ARG A 9 0.62 -1.86 7.64
C ARG A 9 1.96 -2.19 6.99
N VAL A 10 2.41 -1.34 6.09
CA VAL A 10 3.60 -1.56 5.25
C VAL A 10 4.57 -0.40 5.46
N GLY A 11 5.84 -0.73 5.71
CA GLY A 11 6.93 0.25 5.79
C GLY A 11 7.27 0.82 4.41
N SER A 12 7.99 1.95 4.36
CA SER A 12 8.41 2.57 3.09
C SER A 12 9.28 1.63 2.23
N ASP A 13 10.09 0.79 2.86
CA ASP A 13 10.91 -0.23 2.20
C ASP A 13 10.11 -1.45 1.67
N GLY A 14 8.80 -1.51 1.93
CA GLY A 14 7.94 -2.65 1.61
C GLY A 14 7.88 -3.72 2.69
N THR A 15 8.48 -3.50 3.87
CA THR A 15 8.39 -4.43 4.99
C THR A 15 6.95 -4.54 5.50
N LEU A 16 6.43 -5.76 5.64
CA LEU A 16 5.10 -6.01 6.21
C LEU A 16 5.19 -5.92 7.75
N LEU A 17 4.79 -4.77 8.30
CA LEU A 17 4.92 -4.48 9.73
C LEU A 17 3.85 -5.20 10.57
N ALA A 18 2.63 -5.30 10.04
CA ALA A 18 1.53 -6.04 10.64
C ALA A 18 0.45 -6.30 9.57
N SER A 19 -0.29 -7.41 9.68
CA SER A 19 -1.37 -7.72 8.75
C SER A 19 -2.45 -8.64 9.32
N SER A 20 -3.59 -8.67 8.64
CA SER A 20 -4.56 -9.75 8.68
C SER A 20 -4.96 -10.12 7.25
N GLY A 21 -4.67 -11.38 6.88
CA GLY A 21 -4.98 -11.96 5.57
C GLY A 21 -4.22 -11.37 4.36
N ILE A 22 -3.28 -10.45 4.59
CA ILE A 22 -2.20 -10.12 3.64
C ILE A 22 -1.00 -11.01 3.95
N THR A 23 -0.52 -11.75 2.96
CA THR A 23 0.49 -12.81 3.11
C THR A 23 1.86 -12.41 2.58
N ALA A 24 1.93 -11.45 1.66
CA ALA A 24 3.18 -10.96 1.10
C ALA A 24 3.08 -9.51 0.63
N VAL A 25 4.22 -8.82 0.62
CA VAL A 25 4.43 -7.53 -0.03
C VAL A 25 5.62 -7.67 -0.97
N ASN A 26 5.44 -7.32 -2.23
CA ASN A 26 6.51 -7.23 -3.23
C ASN A 26 6.69 -5.78 -3.65
N ARG A 27 7.78 -5.14 -3.21
CA ARG A 27 8.21 -3.83 -3.70
C ARG A 27 9.03 -4.03 -4.98
N PHE A 28 8.51 -3.55 -6.11
CA PHE A 28 9.11 -3.78 -7.43
C PHE A 28 9.61 -2.49 -8.11
N GLY A 29 9.50 -1.36 -7.43
CA GLY A 29 10.00 -0.07 -7.84
C GLY A 29 9.81 0.94 -6.72
N ASN A 30 10.40 2.13 -6.89
CA ASN A 30 10.16 3.22 -5.94
C ASN A 30 8.65 3.51 -5.88
N GLY A 31 8.08 3.54 -4.69
CA GLY A 31 6.67 3.82 -4.44
C GLY A 31 5.70 2.83 -5.08
N ARG A 32 6.13 1.60 -5.44
CA ARG A 32 5.30 0.60 -6.12
C ARG A 32 5.36 -0.75 -5.45
N TYR A 33 4.18 -1.23 -5.04
CA TYR A 33 4.04 -2.44 -4.24
C TYR A 33 2.87 -3.29 -4.76
N ASN A 34 3.06 -4.61 -4.74
CA ASN A 34 1.97 -5.57 -4.82
C ASN A 34 1.80 -6.26 -3.47
N LEU A 35 0.57 -6.29 -2.96
CA LEU A 35 0.18 -7.02 -1.78
C LEU A 35 -0.56 -8.29 -2.22
N THR A 36 -0.15 -9.44 -1.68
CA THR A 36 -0.85 -10.71 -1.90
C THR A 36 -1.82 -10.98 -0.75
N THR A 37 -3.07 -11.27 -1.07
CA THR A 37 -4.11 -11.64 -0.11
C THR A 37 -4.25 -13.16 -0.03
N ASN A 38 -4.69 -13.67 1.13
CA ASN A 38 -4.96 -15.10 1.34
C ASN A 38 -6.28 -15.58 0.72
N ARG A 39 -7.08 -14.67 0.14
CA ARG A 39 -8.36 -14.96 -0.48
C ARG A 39 -8.64 -14.01 -1.64
N ASN A 40 -9.62 -14.36 -2.47
CA ASN A 40 -10.02 -13.53 -3.60
C ASN A 40 -10.66 -12.22 -3.11
N ILE A 41 -10.27 -11.07 -3.67
CA ILE A 41 -10.73 -9.73 -3.34
C ILE A 41 -11.53 -9.06 -4.49
N SER A 42 -11.88 -9.81 -5.54
CA SER A 42 -12.67 -9.34 -6.67
C SER A 42 -13.94 -8.66 -6.22
N GLY A 43 -14.11 -7.39 -6.58
CA GLY A 43 -15.29 -6.59 -6.22
C GLY A 43 -15.30 -6.06 -4.78
N SER A 44 -14.20 -6.22 -4.04
CA SER A 44 -14.06 -5.65 -2.70
C SER A 44 -13.85 -4.13 -2.75
N SER A 45 -14.25 -3.45 -1.68
CA SER A 45 -13.91 -2.05 -1.45
C SER A 45 -12.56 -1.94 -0.74
N VAL A 46 -11.78 -0.92 -1.08
CA VAL A 46 -10.44 -0.70 -0.51
C VAL A 46 -10.29 0.72 -0.01
N ILE A 47 -9.75 0.85 1.20
CA ILE A 47 -9.30 2.12 1.77
C ILE A 47 -7.79 2.03 1.96
N ALA A 48 -7.07 3.07 1.56
CA ALA A 48 -5.64 3.18 1.78
C ALA A 48 -5.28 4.56 2.35
N THR A 49 -4.35 4.57 3.30
CA THR A 49 -3.85 5.78 3.94
C THR A 49 -2.33 5.80 3.79
N ILE A 50 -1.79 6.93 3.35
CA ILE A 50 -0.35 7.16 3.25
C ILE A 50 0.19 7.78 4.54
N ASN A 51 1.48 7.55 4.81
CA ASN A 51 2.19 8.04 6.00
C ASN A 51 1.59 7.57 7.33
N SER A 52 0.90 6.43 7.33
CA SER A 52 0.13 5.95 8.49
C SER A 52 0.82 4.85 9.30
N ALA A 53 1.90 4.25 8.80
CA ALA A 53 2.47 3.03 9.38
C ALA A 53 3.60 3.23 10.40
N GLY A 54 3.93 4.46 10.80
CA GLY A 54 5.00 4.73 11.77
C GLY A 54 6.38 4.83 11.11
N GLY A 55 7.10 5.89 11.48
CA GLY A 55 8.37 6.35 10.93
C GLY A 55 8.50 7.86 11.19
N ASP A 56 9.72 8.36 11.39
CA ASP A 56 9.97 9.79 11.71
C ASP A 56 9.78 10.74 10.52
N ASP A 57 9.55 10.19 9.32
CA ASP A 57 9.33 10.98 8.12
C ASP A 57 7.84 10.95 7.73
N PRO A 58 7.04 11.98 8.08
CA PRO A 58 5.69 12.15 7.54
C PRO A 58 5.69 12.44 6.03
N GLY A 59 6.86 12.62 5.42
CA GLY A 59 7.02 13.05 4.05
C GLY A 59 6.59 14.49 3.81
N PRO A 60 6.87 15.01 2.60
CA PRO A 60 6.22 16.21 2.10
C PRO A 60 4.72 16.16 2.38
N GLY A 61 4.14 17.27 2.85
CA GLY A 61 2.71 17.37 3.13
C GLY A 61 1.78 17.21 1.91
N SER A 62 2.31 16.80 0.76
CA SER A 62 1.59 16.59 -0.50
C SER A 62 1.69 15.15 -1.03
N SER A 63 1.97 14.17 -0.17
CA SER A 63 1.97 12.75 -0.56
C SER A 63 0.60 12.29 -1.07
N SER A 64 0.60 11.33 -2.01
CA SER A 64 -0.61 10.71 -2.54
C SER A 64 -0.45 9.19 -2.60
N ILE A 65 -1.59 8.50 -2.47
CA ILE A 65 -1.67 7.04 -2.58
C ILE A 65 -2.74 6.68 -3.60
N LEU A 66 -2.41 5.72 -4.45
CA LEU A 66 -3.34 5.04 -5.34
C LEU A 66 -3.35 3.56 -4.96
N VAL A 67 -4.55 2.99 -4.92
CA VAL A 67 -4.75 1.59 -4.57
C VAL A 67 -5.80 0.97 -5.49
N GLY A 68 -5.60 -0.29 -5.87
CA GLY A 68 -6.57 -1.02 -6.68
C GLY A 68 -6.23 -2.49 -6.82
N GLU A 69 -7.24 -3.32 -7.00
CA GLU A 69 -7.08 -4.71 -7.38
C GLU A 69 -6.43 -4.81 -8.78
N VAL A 70 -5.48 -5.73 -8.93
CA VAL A 70 -4.87 -6.08 -10.23
C VAL A 70 -5.44 -7.38 -10.76
N ASP A 71 -5.50 -8.38 -9.90
CA ASP A 71 -6.08 -9.69 -10.14
C ASP A 71 -6.63 -10.23 -8.82
N GLY A 72 -7.35 -11.36 -8.89
CA GLY A 72 -8.21 -11.83 -7.81
C GLY A 72 -7.58 -11.86 -6.42
N ASN A 73 -6.25 -11.99 -6.27
CA ASN A 73 -5.58 -12.03 -4.96
C ASN A 73 -4.48 -10.96 -4.80
N THR A 74 -4.41 -10.00 -5.72
CA THR A 74 -3.33 -9.02 -5.78
C THR A 74 -3.87 -7.61 -5.71
N LEU A 75 -3.41 -6.86 -4.71
CA LEU A 75 -3.67 -5.43 -4.58
C LEU A 75 -2.43 -4.64 -4.96
N PHE A 76 -2.55 -3.75 -5.94
CA PHE A 76 -1.51 -2.78 -6.26
C PHE A 76 -1.64 -1.55 -5.37
N VAL A 77 -0.49 -1.07 -4.88
CA VAL A 77 -0.35 0.19 -4.18
C VAL A 77 0.74 1.01 -4.85
N ARG A 78 0.42 2.29 -5.10
CA ARG A 78 1.38 3.30 -5.51
C ARG A 78 1.41 4.43 -4.50
N THR A 79 2.59 4.76 -4.01
CA THR A 79 2.84 5.95 -3.19
C THR A 79 3.66 6.95 -4.00
N ALA A 80 3.36 8.23 -3.80
CA ALA A 80 3.96 9.30 -4.58
C ALA A 80 4.11 10.57 -3.74
N THR A 81 5.16 11.33 -4.00
CA THR A 81 5.37 12.66 -3.43
C THR A 81 5.73 13.67 -4.52
N PRO A 82 5.06 14.83 -4.61
CA PRO A 82 5.40 15.82 -5.59
C PRO A 82 6.73 16.44 -5.19
N SER A 83 7.63 16.51 -6.17
CA SER A 83 8.98 17.09 -6.19
C SER A 83 10.13 16.17 -5.74
N ALA A 84 10.92 15.75 -6.72
CA ALA A 84 12.37 15.71 -6.58
C ALA A 84 12.95 16.77 -7.52
N SER A 85 13.98 17.49 -7.08
CA SER A 85 14.73 18.45 -7.89
C SER A 85 15.55 17.72 -8.96
N SER A 86 14.90 17.31 -10.05
CA SER A 86 15.47 16.72 -11.28
C SER A 86 16.03 15.27 -11.18
N PRO A 87 15.81 14.41 -12.20
CA PRO A 87 14.53 14.20 -12.88
C PRO A 87 13.52 13.70 -11.85
N GLY A 88 12.38 14.37 -11.73
CA GLY A 88 11.41 14.10 -10.67
C GLY A 88 10.76 12.72 -10.81
N HIS A 89 11.21 11.74 -10.04
CA HIS A 89 10.38 10.58 -9.76
C HIS A 89 9.22 11.06 -8.89
N VAL A 90 8.01 11.05 -9.47
CA VAL A 90 6.78 11.28 -8.72
C VAL A 90 6.49 10.13 -7.76
N ASP A 91 6.95 8.92 -8.09
CA ASP A 91 6.80 7.74 -7.24
C ASP A 91 7.89 7.77 -6.17
N ASP A 92 7.47 7.58 -4.92
CA ASP A 92 8.35 7.66 -3.77
C ASP A 92 7.87 6.69 -2.68
N ASP A 93 8.82 6.07 -1.99
CA ASP A 93 8.56 5.10 -0.97
C ASP A 93 8.00 5.78 0.28
N ARG A 94 6.78 5.41 0.66
CA ARG A 94 6.11 5.95 1.84
C ARG A 94 5.50 4.83 2.67
N PRO A 95 5.54 4.90 4.00
CA PRO A 95 4.81 3.95 4.81
C PRO A 95 3.30 4.12 4.57
N PHE A 96 2.54 3.03 4.55
CA PHE A 96 1.09 3.10 4.28
C PHE A 96 0.32 2.00 5.01
N SER A 97 -0.99 2.18 5.10
CA SER A 97 -1.94 1.18 5.59
C SER A 97 -3.02 0.94 4.54
N VAL A 98 -3.48 -0.29 4.42
CA VAL A 98 -4.64 -0.66 3.58
C VAL A 98 -5.65 -1.46 4.39
N ALA A 99 -6.93 -1.34 4.03
CA ALA A 99 -8.03 -2.17 4.50
C ALA A 99 -8.93 -2.55 3.33
N ILE A 100 -9.29 -3.83 3.23
CA ILE A 100 -10.11 -4.42 2.17
C ILE A 100 -11.39 -4.99 2.79
N PHE A 101 -12.53 -4.57 2.25
CA PHE A 101 -13.87 -4.93 2.69
C PHE A 101 -14.59 -5.69 1.57
N SER A 102 -14.87 -6.95 1.83
CA SER A 102 -15.52 -7.91 0.91
C SER A 102 -16.92 -8.26 1.37
#